data_AF-A0A6B2CHN3-F1
#
_entry.id   AF-A0A6B2CHN3-F1
#
_cell.length_a   1.000
_cell.length_b   1.000
_cell.length_c   1.000
_cell.angle_alpha   90.00
_cell.angle_beta   90.00
_cell.angle_gamma   90.00
#
_symmetry.space_group_name_H-M   'P 1'
#
loop_
_entity.id
_entity.type
_entity.pdbx_description
1 polymer ?
#
loop_
_entity_poly.entity_id
_entity_poly.type
_entity_poly.pdbx_seq_one_letter_code
_entity_poly.pdbx_strand_id
1 'polypeptide(L)'
;MSKSSVVTVYIATWGNPLSWQYVEYDCGKGNIFRGFAPIICAGDARRHIIHVLDSVLTTQTLLNNKDAYEALKKLEEEKEKHKIRVISNEKEKLITVTPTEGLSSLNEWRDLVKRYIESLMPKLREGVDVRVVVTSSLGKYRVGSTDFWSYEGHYELMIMELLQQLWVNIEDLIEDGVQLKLHIDLTHGVNFMPALTLYVSRLLASLALINGASKVTITAYNAIPEVWRYEKVFSEEQDSIVVPEKPSDSRVRALMMGLVPFVYRLCIDGDEQEPKVNVLATIDHSAKSVKYDIKGKKYRNHYEALLAYYTCKAIKGLGDEYGLRLSKLLETNIFDRVSPVVSRLVKEEVNNMQNTIISVKDKAKDELKHGVTYVKLLSYRSESYVEGGESKELSKGDCGRLERHAIAHAGFLKDYTIIRECGDDYCITIDDANYQKLLECLGLEE
;
A
#
# COMPACT_ATOMS: atom_id res chain seq x y z
N MET A 1 18.30 -5.93 19.66
CA MET A 1 17.98 -6.39 18.29
C MET A 1 16.97 -7.52 18.39
N SER A 2 15.67 -7.23 18.25
CA SER A 2 14.69 -8.31 18.06
C SER A 2 15.04 -9.04 16.76
N LYS A 3 14.92 -10.36 16.72
CA LYS A 3 15.05 -11.10 15.46
C LYS A 3 13.97 -10.55 14.52
N SER A 4 14.38 -9.95 13.41
CA SER A 4 13.46 -9.54 12.35
C SER A 4 12.65 -10.77 11.93
N SER A 5 11.34 -10.74 12.21
CA SER A 5 10.41 -11.80 11.85
C SER A 5 10.12 -11.71 10.35
N VAL A 6 10.07 -12.87 9.70
CA VAL A 6 9.72 -12.96 8.28
C VAL A 6 8.25 -13.31 8.19
N VAL A 7 7.50 -12.53 7.43
CA VAL A 7 6.08 -12.77 7.14
C VAL A 7 5.91 -13.00 5.65
N THR A 8 5.36 -14.15 5.27
CA THR A 8 5.06 -14.48 3.88
C THR A 8 3.56 -14.33 3.63
N VAL A 9 3.20 -13.56 2.60
CA VAL A 9 1.84 -13.44 2.07
C VAL A 9 1.83 -13.99 0.65
N TYR A 10 0.94 -14.93 0.37
CA TYR A 10 0.70 -15.47 -0.95
C TYR A 10 -0.45 -14.71 -1.63
N ILE A 11 -0.24 -14.25 -2.86
CA ILE A 11 -1.23 -13.51 -3.64
C ILE A 11 -1.40 -14.22 -4.98
N ALA A 12 -2.56 -14.80 -5.27
CA ALA A 12 -2.82 -15.45 -6.55
C ALA A 12 -3.77 -14.66 -7.42
N THR A 13 -3.45 -14.57 -8.71
CA THR A 13 -4.38 -14.04 -9.71
C THR A 13 -5.19 -15.19 -10.32
N TRP A 14 -6.51 -15.09 -10.25
CA TRP A 14 -7.42 -16.16 -10.66
C TRP A 14 -8.40 -15.67 -11.73
N GLY A 15 -8.40 -16.34 -12.88
CA GLY A 15 -9.46 -16.30 -13.88
C GLY A 15 -10.67 -17.11 -13.45
N ASN A 16 -11.19 -17.98 -14.32
CA ASN A 16 -12.33 -18.84 -14.00
C ASN A 16 -11.92 -20.28 -13.62
N PRO A 17 -12.15 -20.72 -12.37
CA PRO A 17 -11.82 -22.07 -11.93
C PRO A 17 -12.54 -23.22 -12.65
N LEU A 18 -13.67 -22.97 -13.32
CA LEU A 18 -14.46 -24.01 -14.00
C LEU A 18 -13.67 -24.78 -15.06
N SER A 19 -12.77 -24.10 -15.77
CA SER A 19 -11.96 -24.69 -16.84
C SER A 19 -10.68 -25.37 -16.37
N TRP A 20 -10.34 -25.28 -15.07
CA TRP A 20 -9.10 -25.83 -14.57
C TRP A 20 -9.22 -27.32 -14.29
N GLN A 21 -8.13 -28.06 -14.45
CA GLN A 21 -8.10 -29.50 -14.20
C GLN A 21 -7.28 -29.78 -12.95
N TYR A 22 -7.60 -30.88 -12.27
CA TYR A 22 -6.73 -31.41 -11.24
C TYR A 22 -5.47 -31.97 -11.88
N VAL A 23 -4.32 -31.45 -11.48
CA VAL A 23 -2.99 -31.84 -11.97
C VAL A 23 -2.06 -32.06 -10.79
N GLU A 24 -0.93 -32.71 -11.05
CA GLU A 24 0.15 -32.88 -10.08
C GLU A 24 1.14 -31.73 -10.23
N TYR A 25 1.15 -30.81 -9.27
CA TYR A 25 2.10 -29.70 -9.26
C TYR A 25 3.40 -30.13 -8.58
N ASP A 26 4.52 -29.96 -9.28
CA ASP A 26 5.87 -30.03 -8.68
C ASP A 26 6.15 -28.69 -8.01
N CYS A 27 6.01 -28.66 -6.68
CA CYS A 27 6.23 -27.48 -5.84
C CYS A 27 7.70 -27.30 -5.44
N GLY A 28 8.61 -28.05 -6.08
CA GLY A 28 10.04 -28.03 -5.83
C GLY A 28 10.47 -28.95 -4.68
N LYS A 29 11.78 -29.26 -4.66
CA LYS A 29 12.43 -30.15 -3.66
C LYS A 29 11.80 -31.55 -3.55
N GLY A 30 11.20 -32.04 -4.65
CA GLY A 30 10.53 -33.35 -4.70
C GLY A 30 9.13 -33.37 -4.07
N ASN A 31 8.58 -32.21 -3.69
CA ASN A 31 7.21 -32.12 -3.20
C ASN A 31 6.23 -32.03 -4.36
N ILE A 32 5.46 -33.09 -4.57
CA ILE A 32 4.39 -33.13 -5.58
C ILE A 32 3.04 -33.13 -4.85
N PHE A 33 2.18 -32.17 -5.19
CA PHE A 33 0.84 -32.09 -4.64
C PHE A 33 -0.20 -32.06 -5.75
N ARG A 34 -1.34 -32.72 -5.52
CA ARG A 34 -2.44 -32.75 -6.49
C ARG A 34 -3.46 -31.66 -6.17
N GLY A 35 -3.84 -30.85 -7.16
CA GLY A 35 -4.85 -29.81 -7.03
C GLY A 35 -5.17 -29.16 -8.37
N PHE A 36 -6.16 -28.26 -8.41
CA PHE A 36 -6.49 -27.48 -9.61
C PHE A 36 -5.87 -26.08 -9.62
N ALA A 37 -5.15 -25.71 -8.56
CA ALA A 37 -4.42 -24.45 -8.47
C ALA A 37 -3.12 -24.62 -7.67
N PRO A 38 -2.05 -23.85 -8.00
CA PRO A 38 -0.74 -23.98 -7.34
C PRO A 38 -0.69 -23.45 -5.90
N ILE A 39 -1.78 -22.92 -5.35
CA ILE A 39 -1.86 -22.52 -3.93
C ILE A 39 -1.47 -23.66 -2.97
N ILE A 40 -1.63 -24.91 -3.40
CA ILE A 40 -1.17 -26.09 -2.67
C ILE A 40 0.35 -26.11 -2.45
N CYS A 41 1.13 -25.37 -3.26
CA CYS A 41 2.57 -25.17 -3.10
C CYS A 41 2.93 -24.10 -2.05
N ALA A 42 2.00 -23.23 -1.65
CA ALA A 42 2.27 -22.08 -0.79
C ALA A 42 2.17 -22.42 0.72
N GLY A 43 2.87 -23.48 1.14
CA GLY A 43 2.84 -24.07 2.50
C GLY A 43 3.19 -23.12 3.64
N ASP A 44 4.09 -22.19 3.36
CA ASP A 44 4.76 -21.31 4.32
C ASP A 44 4.08 -19.93 4.46
N ALA A 45 3.06 -19.63 3.66
CA ALA A 45 2.38 -18.36 3.70
C ALA A 45 1.47 -18.25 4.95
N ARG A 46 1.59 -17.12 5.65
CA ARG A 46 0.74 -16.77 6.80
C ARG A 46 -0.68 -16.42 6.37
N ARG A 47 -0.83 -15.83 5.18
CA ARG A 47 -2.11 -15.43 4.59
C ARG A 47 -2.10 -15.68 3.08
N HIS A 48 -3.23 -16.13 2.56
CA HIS A 48 -3.46 -16.37 1.14
C HIS A 48 -4.50 -15.38 0.64
N ILE A 49 -4.16 -14.58 -0.36
CA ILE A 49 -5.03 -13.60 -0.98
C ILE A 49 -5.32 -14.03 -2.40
N ILE A 50 -6.59 -14.20 -2.76
CA ILE A 50 -7.01 -14.56 -4.11
C ILE A 50 -7.61 -13.34 -4.78
N HIS A 51 -6.92 -12.81 -5.78
CA HIS A 51 -7.39 -11.71 -6.62
C HIS A 51 -8.18 -12.27 -7.81
N VAL A 52 -9.47 -11.94 -7.86
CA VAL A 52 -10.39 -12.26 -8.96
C VAL A 52 -11.07 -11.00 -9.47
N LEU A 53 -11.62 -11.09 -10.67
CA LEU A 53 -12.49 -10.07 -11.23
C LEU A 53 -13.96 -10.41 -11.00
N ASP A 54 -14.82 -9.41 -10.89
CA ASP A 54 -16.27 -9.60 -10.70
C ASP A 54 -16.95 -10.33 -11.88
N SER A 55 -16.37 -10.30 -13.07
CA SER A 55 -16.84 -11.05 -14.24
C SER A 55 -16.64 -12.57 -14.16
N VAL A 56 -16.09 -13.12 -13.07
CA VAL A 56 -15.95 -14.58 -12.95
C VAL A 56 -17.31 -15.31 -12.99
N LEU A 57 -18.41 -14.62 -12.64
CA LEU A 57 -19.79 -15.11 -12.74
C LEU A 57 -20.49 -14.77 -14.08
N THR A 58 -19.76 -14.24 -15.05
CA THR A 58 -20.21 -14.06 -16.45
C THR A 58 -19.27 -14.80 -17.37
N THR A 59 -19.57 -16.07 -17.63
CA THR A 59 -18.67 -16.90 -18.43
C THR A 59 -19.41 -17.94 -19.24
N GLN A 60 -18.77 -18.36 -20.34
CA GLN A 60 -19.01 -19.63 -20.98
C GLN A 60 -17.66 -20.34 -21.13
N THR A 61 -17.53 -21.52 -20.54
CA THR A 61 -16.25 -22.24 -20.54
C THR A 61 -16.46 -23.75 -20.44
N LEU A 62 -15.40 -24.52 -20.66
CA LEU A 62 -15.41 -25.97 -20.52
C LEU A 62 -15.54 -26.37 -19.04
N LEU A 63 -16.36 -27.38 -18.76
CA LEU A 63 -16.47 -28.05 -17.47
C LEU A 63 -15.30 -29.02 -17.31
N ASN A 64 -14.25 -28.55 -16.64
CA ASN A 64 -13.09 -29.37 -16.27
C ASN A 64 -12.97 -29.54 -14.75
N ASN A 65 -13.54 -28.61 -13.97
CA ASN A 65 -13.52 -28.62 -12.51
C ASN A 65 -14.91 -28.89 -11.92
N LYS A 66 -15.13 -30.11 -11.42
CA LYS A 66 -16.39 -30.50 -10.79
C LYS A 66 -16.67 -29.75 -9.48
N ASP A 67 -15.65 -29.51 -8.65
CA ASP A 67 -15.83 -28.77 -7.39
C ASP A 67 -16.25 -27.32 -7.65
N ALA A 68 -15.69 -26.68 -8.67
CA ALA A 68 -16.11 -25.35 -9.12
C ALA A 68 -17.56 -25.32 -9.58
N TYR A 69 -17.98 -26.34 -10.34
CA TYR A 69 -19.37 -26.46 -10.79
C TYR A 69 -20.34 -26.69 -9.63
N GLU A 70 -20.01 -27.60 -8.71
CA GLU A 70 -20.83 -27.89 -7.52
C GLU A 70 -20.97 -26.66 -6.61
N ALA A 71 -19.91 -25.87 -6.45
CA ALA A 71 -19.94 -24.61 -5.73
C ALA A 71 -20.93 -23.61 -6.36
N LEU A 72 -20.89 -23.44 -7.68
CA LEU A 72 -21.82 -22.56 -8.39
C LEU A 72 -23.26 -23.06 -8.34
N LYS A 73 -23.48 -24.37 -8.41
CA LYS A 73 -24.82 -24.96 -8.29
C LYS A 73 -25.43 -24.73 -6.91
N LYS A 74 -24.64 -24.90 -5.85
CA LYS A 74 -25.08 -24.57 -4.48
C LYS A 74 -25.49 -23.10 -4.38
N LEU A 75 -24.70 -22.19 -4.94
CA LEU A 75 -25.03 -20.75 -4.95
C LEU A 75 -26.27 -20.42 -5.79
N GLU A 76 -26.51 -21.14 -6.90
CA GLU A 76 -27.75 -21.00 -7.70
C GLU A 76 -29.00 -21.45 -6.93
N GLU A 77 -28.88 -22.52 -6.13
CA GLU A 77 -29.98 -23.14 -5.36
C GLU A 77 -30.31 -22.42 -4.04
N GLU A 78 -29.53 -21.40 -3.65
CA GLU A 78 -29.76 -20.65 -2.42
C GLU A 78 -31.10 -19.90 -2.44
N LYS A 79 -31.83 -19.98 -1.32
CA LYS A 79 -33.19 -19.45 -1.15
C LYS A 79 -33.33 -17.94 -1.43
N GLU A 80 -32.23 -17.20 -1.43
CA GLU A 80 -32.22 -15.79 -1.80
C GLU A 80 -32.20 -15.60 -3.34
N LYS A 81 -33.40 -15.65 -3.93
CA LYS A 81 -33.71 -15.04 -5.25
C LYS A 81 -32.90 -15.50 -6.48
N HIS A 82 -32.33 -16.71 -6.54
CA HIS A 82 -31.67 -17.25 -7.75
C HIS A 82 -30.79 -16.20 -8.48
N LYS A 83 -29.83 -15.60 -7.77
CA LYS A 83 -29.06 -14.42 -8.25
C LYS A 83 -28.16 -14.71 -9.47
N ILE A 84 -27.87 -15.98 -9.71
CA ILE A 84 -27.15 -16.48 -10.87
C ILE A 84 -27.90 -17.64 -11.49
N ARG A 85 -27.61 -17.92 -12.75
CA ARG A 85 -28.09 -19.07 -13.50
C ARG A 85 -26.90 -19.85 -14.05
N VAL A 86 -26.89 -21.16 -13.86
CA VAL A 86 -25.84 -22.08 -14.30
C VAL A 86 -26.42 -23.11 -15.26
N ILE A 87 -26.12 -22.94 -16.55
CA ILE A 87 -26.60 -23.84 -17.62
C ILE A 87 -25.45 -24.74 -18.04
N SER A 88 -25.66 -26.06 -18.00
CA SER A 88 -24.72 -27.06 -18.50
C SER A 88 -25.22 -27.63 -19.83
N ASN A 89 -24.35 -27.67 -20.84
CA ASN A 89 -24.54 -28.44 -22.06
C ASN A 89 -23.65 -29.69 -22.00
N GLU A 90 -24.22 -30.82 -21.61
CA GLU A 90 -23.50 -32.08 -21.42
C GLU A 90 -22.82 -32.58 -22.70
N LYS A 91 -23.41 -32.33 -23.88
CA LYS A 91 -22.86 -32.78 -25.17
C LYS A 91 -21.55 -32.09 -25.51
N GLU A 92 -21.43 -30.81 -25.17
CA GLU A 92 -20.27 -29.97 -25.50
C GLU A 92 -19.36 -29.74 -24.28
N LYS A 93 -19.74 -30.28 -23.11
CA LYS A 93 -19.12 -29.99 -21.80
C LYS A 93 -18.97 -28.48 -21.54
N LEU A 94 -19.89 -27.66 -22.04
CA LEU A 94 -19.88 -26.22 -21.83
C LEU A 94 -20.77 -25.86 -20.65
N ILE A 95 -20.26 -25.04 -19.73
CA ILE A 95 -21.05 -24.37 -18.72
C ILE A 95 -21.15 -22.89 -19.08
N THR A 96 -22.36 -22.36 -18.95
CA THR A 96 -22.64 -20.92 -19.00
C THR A 96 -23.13 -20.45 -17.65
N VAL A 97 -22.48 -19.42 -17.10
CA VAL A 97 -22.89 -18.74 -15.87
C VAL A 97 -23.29 -17.32 -16.22
N THR A 98 -24.48 -16.92 -15.79
CA THR A 98 -25.01 -15.57 -16.00
C THR A 98 -25.66 -15.04 -14.73
N PRO A 99 -25.45 -13.76 -14.38
CA PRO A 99 -26.23 -13.12 -13.32
C PRO A 99 -27.70 -12.98 -13.77
N THR A 100 -28.61 -12.88 -12.79
CA THR A 100 -30.05 -12.64 -13.02
C THR A 100 -30.44 -11.26 -12.51
N GLU A 101 -31.64 -10.78 -12.87
CA GLU A 101 -32.18 -9.50 -12.40
C GLU A 101 -32.26 -9.39 -10.87
N GLY A 102 -32.23 -10.52 -10.15
CA GLY A 102 -32.15 -10.55 -8.69
C GLY A 102 -30.84 -9.98 -8.13
N LEU A 103 -29.80 -9.84 -8.97
CA LEU A 103 -28.51 -9.25 -8.63
C LEU A 103 -28.47 -7.77 -9.05
N SER A 104 -28.97 -6.89 -8.18
CA SER A 104 -29.18 -5.47 -8.52
C SER A 104 -28.07 -4.52 -8.06
N SER A 105 -27.10 -4.98 -7.26
CA SER A 105 -26.02 -4.14 -6.73
C SER A 105 -24.64 -4.77 -6.92
N LEU A 106 -23.63 -3.92 -7.13
CA LEU A 106 -22.24 -4.36 -7.30
C LEU A 106 -21.72 -5.07 -6.04
N ASN A 107 -22.11 -4.61 -4.86
CA ASN A 107 -21.68 -5.22 -3.59
C ASN A 107 -22.20 -6.65 -3.46
N GLU A 108 -23.48 -6.90 -3.78
CA GLU A 108 -24.02 -8.26 -3.80
C GLU A 108 -23.34 -9.15 -4.84
N TRP A 109 -23.01 -8.59 -6.01
CA TRP A 109 -22.28 -9.31 -7.05
C TRP A 109 -20.92 -9.77 -6.54
N ARG A 110 -20.14 -8.84 -5.98
CA ARG A 110 -18.80 -9.12 -5.47
C ARG A 110 -18.82 -10.04 -4.26
N ASP A 111 -19.84 -9.94 -3.41
CA ASP A 111 -20.05 -10.88 -2.31
C ASP A 111 -20.30 -12.30 -2.83
N LEU A 112 -21.14 -12.46 -3.86
CA LEU A 112 -21.39 -13.76 -4.46
C LEU A 112 -20.12 -14.36 -5.12
N VAL A 113 -19.32 -13.52 -5.78
CA VAL A 113 -18.01 -13.90 -6.32
C VAL A 113 -17.09 -14.37 -5.20
N LYS A 114 -17.00 -13.61 -4.11
CA LYS A 114 -16.18 -13.95 -2.96
C LYS A 114 -16.59 -15.29 -2.36
N ARG A 115 -17.88 -15.50 -2.12
CA ARG A 115 -18.43 -16.77 -1.60
C ARG A 115 -18.14 -17.94 -2.53
N TYR A 116 -18.24 -17.73 -3.85
CA TYR A 116 -17.87 -18.74 -4.84
C TYR A 116 -16.40 -19.17 -4.67
N ILE A 117 -15.47 -18.21 -4.67
CA ILE A 117 -14.04 -18.53 -4.56
C ILE A 117 -13.68 -19.11 -3.19
N GLU A 118 -14.22 -18.57 -2.10
CA GLU A 118 -14.00 -19.08 -0.74
C GLU A 118 -14.44 -20.54 -0.59
N SER A 119 -15.55 -20.93 -1.23
CA SER A 119 -16.04 -22.31 -1.19
C SER A 119 -15.10 -23.34 -1.83
N LEU A 120 -14.17 -22.88 -2.69
CA LEU A 120 -13.17 -23.72 -3.34
C LEU A 120 -11.92 -23.93 -2.48
N MET A 121 -11.70 -23.07 -1.48
CA MET A 121 -10.48 -23.10 -0.68
C MET A 121 -10.28 -24.40 0.10
N PRO A 122 -11.30 -24.94 0.80
CA PRO A 122 -11.14 -26.21 1.53
C PRO A 122 -10.76 -27.40 0.64
N LYS A 123 -11.07 -27.35 -0.66
CA LYS A 123 -10.71 -28.39 -1.63
C LYS A 123 -9.24 -28.38 -2.01
N LEU A 124 -8.57 -27.24 -1.85
CA LEU A 124 -7.16 -27.06 -2.12
C LEU A 124 -6.35 -27.15 -0.84
N ARG A 125 -6.82 -26.51 0.24
CA ARG A 125 -6.16 -26.53 1.53
C ARG A 125 -7.10 -26.16 2.66
N GLU A 126 -7.16 -26.99 3.69
CA GLU A 126 -7.92 -26.72 4.92
C GLU A 126 -7.10 -25.90 5.92
N GLY A 127 -7.78 -25.11 6.75
CA GLY A 127 -7.19 -24.43 7.91
C GLY A 127 -6.28 -23.24 7.60
N VAL A 128 -6.31 -22.69 6.38
CA VAL A 128 -5.54 -21.49 6.01
C VAL A 128 -6.36 -20.20 6.09
N ASP A 129 -5.70 -19.09 6.42
CA ASP A 129 -6.29 -17.74 6.38
C ASP A 129 -6.38 -17.26 4.93
N VAL A 130 -7.56 -17.40 4.33
CA VAL A 130 -7.83 -16.95 2.97
C VAL A 130 -8.63 -15.67 2.96
N ARG A 131 -8.21 -14.73 2.11
CA ARG A 131 -8.94 -13.52 1.76
C ARG A 131 -9.19 -13.50 0.26
N VAL A 132 -10.41 -13.18 -0.16
CA VAL A 132 -10.71 -12.97 -1.58
C VAL A 132 -10.89 -11.48 -1.84
N VAL A 133 -10.13 -10.98 -2.81
CA VAL A 133 -10.15 -9.61 -3.30
C VAL A 133 -10.82 -9.63 -4.66
N VAL A 134 -11.92 -8.88 -4.78
CA VAL A 134 -12.72 -8.81 -6.02
C VAL A 134 -12.61 -7.40 -6.58
N THR A 135 -12.08 -7.26 -7.79
CA THR A 135 -11.93 -5.97 -8.47
C THR A 135 -12.82 -5.87 -9.70
N SER A 136 -12.99 -4.64 -10.22
CA SER A 136 -13.77 -4.38 -11.43
C SER A 136 -13.19 -5.09 -12.66
N SER A 137 -14.05 -5.67 -13.50
CA SER A 137 -13.67 -6.18 -14.81
C SER A 137 -13.64 -5.09 -15.89
N LEU A 138 -12.98 -5.37 -17.01
CA LEU A 138 -13.05 -4.56 -18.23
C LEU A 138 -13.13 -5.48 -19.46
N GLY A 139 -13.98 -5.10 -20.41
CA GLY A 139 -14.12 -5.80 -21.69
C GLY A 139 -15.41 -6.61 -21.81
N LYS A 140 -15.46 -7.51 -22.78
CA LYS A 140 -16.65 -8.30 -23.12
C LYS A 140 -16.45 -9.77 -22.81
N TYR A 141 -17.40 -10.36 -22.08
CA TYR A 141 -17.35 -11.74 -21.64
C TYR A 141 -18.50 -12.52 -22.28
N ARG A 142 -18.17 -13.58 -23.01
CA ARG A 142 -19.14 -14.42 -23.70
C ARG A 142 -19.99 -15.18 -22.69
N VAL A 143 -21.30 -15.20 -22.91
CA VAL A 143 -22.30 -15.91 -22.10
C VAL A 143 -23.33 -16.60 -23.00
N GLY A 144 -22.90 -17.63 -23.72
CA GLY A 144 -23.73 -18.30 -24.73
C GLY A 144 -23.11 -18.22 -26.12
N SER A 145 -23.87 -18.67 -27.13
CA SER A 145 -23.38 -18.71 -28.51
C SER A 145 -23.18 -17.32 -29.12
N THR A 146 -24.07 -16.36 -28.83
CA THR A 146 -24.07 -15.01 -29.43
C THR A 146 -24.06 -13.87 -28.42
N ASP A 147 -24.24 -14.16 -27.13
CA ASP A 147 -24.44 -13.17 -26.09
C ASP A 147 -23.16 -12.80 -25.34
N PHE A 148 -23.07 -11.55 -24.91
CA PHE A 148 -21.95 -11.02 -24.14
C PHE A 148 -22.43 -10.15 -22.97
N TRP A 149 -21.67 -10.16 -21.88
CA TRP A 149 -21.70 -9.12 -20.86
C TRP A 149 -20.59 -8.11 -21.12
N SER A 150 -20.92 -6.82 -21.13
CA SER A 150 -19.97 -5.71 -21.32
C SER A 150 -19.61 -5.08 -19.98
N TYR A 151 -18.31 -4.94 -19.72
CA TYR A 151 -17.76 -4.29 -18.53
C TYR A 151 -17.00 -3.04 -18.97
N GLU A 152 -17.58 -1.88 -18.67
CA GLU A 152 -17.12 -0.58 -19.13
C GLU A 152 -16.60 0.24 -17.96
N GLY A 153 -15.38 0.72 -18.07
CA GLY A 153 -14.73 1.50 -17.02
C GLY A 153 -13.34 1.96 -17.46
N HIS A 154 -12.52 2.31 -16.48
CA HIS A 154 -11.16 2.81 -16.73
C HIS A 154 -10.14 2.01 -15.91
N TYR A 155 -8.99 1.66 -16.49
CA TYR A 155 -7.98 0.80 -15.85
C TYR A 155 -7.43 1.38 -14.54
N GLU A 156 -7.42 2.71 -14.41
CA GLU A 156 -7.04 3.45 -13.19
C GLU A 156 -7.85 2.97 -11.96
N LEU A 157 -9.15 2.69 -12.16
CA LEU A 157 -10.02 2.19 -11.09
C LEU A 157 -9.53 0.83 -10.59
N MET A 158 -9.16 -0.07 -11.51
CA MET A 158 -8.67 -1.40 -11.16
C MET A 158 -7.39 -1.34 -10.31
N ILE A 159 -6.46 -0.44 -10.67
CA ILE A 159 -5.22 -0.21 -9.89
C ILE A 159 -5.57 0.28 -8.48
N MET A 160 -6.44 1.29 -8.36
CA MET A 160 -6.86 1.84 -7.07
C MET A 160 -7.52 0.78 -6.19
N GLU A 161 -8.48 0.05 -6.73
CA GLU A 161 -9.20 -1.00 -6.01
C GLU A 161 -8.28 -2.12 -5.55
N LEU A 162 -7.42 -2.61 -6.45
CA LEU A 162 -6.49 -3.69 -6.12
C LEU A 162 -5.51 -3.24 -5.04
N LEU A 163 -4.94 -2.04 -5.16
CA LEU A 163 -4.04 -1.48 -4.16
C LEU A 163 -4.71 -1.38 -2.79
N GLN A 164 -5.89 -0.76 -2.72
CA GLN A 164 -6.62 -0.58 -1.46
C GLN A 164 -6.98 -1.94 -0.83
N GLN A 165 -7.53 -2.87 -1.63
CA GLN A 165 -7.96 -4.15 -1.09
C GLN A 165 -6.80 -5.03 -0.68
N LEU A 166 -5.69 -5.06 -1.43
CA LEU A 166 -4.49 -5.79 -0.99
C LEU A 166 -3.92 -5.19 0.30
N TRP A 167 -3.88 -3.86 0.39
CA TRP A 167 -3.34 -3.17 1.56
C TRP A 167 -4.14 -3.45 2.84
N VAL A 168 -5.47 -3.32 2.80
CA VAL A 168 -6.35 -3.62 3.95
C VAL A 168 -6.23 -5.09 4.38
N ASN A 169 -5.87 -6.00 3.49
CA ASN A 169 -5.67 -7.42 3.80
C ASN A 169 -4.22 -7.77 4.20
N ILE A 170 -3.32 -6.79 4.33
CA ILE A 170 -1.90 -7.02 4.66
C ILE A 170 -1.43 -6.14 5.81
N GLU A 171 -1.99 -4.94 6.01
CA GLU A 171 -1.48 -3.95 6.97
C GLU A 171 -1.38 -4.47 8.42
N ASP A 172 -2.28 -5.34 8.84
CA ASP A 172 -2.30 -5.96 10.18
C ASP A 172 -1.16 -6.97 10.40
N LEU A 173 -0.49 -7.38 9.32
CA LEU A 173 0.65 -8.29 9.36
C LEU A 173 1.99 -7.53 9.44
N ILE A 174 1.97 -6.21 9.34
CA ILE A 174 3.16 -5.36 9.31
C ILE A 174 3.42 -4.80 10.71
N GLU A 175 4.38 -5.42 11.40
CA GLU A 175 4.95 -4.91 12.63
C GLU A 175 6.32 -4.27 12.36
N ASP A 176 6.79 -3.41 13.27
CA ASP A 176 8.07 -2.74 13.14
C ASP A 176 9.24 -3.72 13.00
N GLY A 177 9.97 -3.60 11.89
CA GLY A 177 11.15 -4.41 11.59
C GLY A 177 10.87 -5.74 10.86
N VAL A 178 9.60 -6.08 10.58
CA VAL A 178 9.23 -7.29 9.82
C VAL A 178 9.84 -7.26 8.42
N GLN A 179 10.27 -8.42 7.92
CA GLN A 179 10.57 -8.64 6.50
C GLN A 179 9.35 -9.26 5.82
N LEU A 180 8.72 -8.52 4.92
CA LEU A 180 7.54 -8.97 4.19
C LEU A 180 7.97 -9.69 2.90
N LYS A 181 7.46 -10.88 2.67
CA LYS A 181 7.60 -11.61 1.40
C LYS A 181 6.25 -11.68 0.72
N LEU A 182 6.14 -11.08 -0.45
CA LEU A 182 4.98 -11.18 -1.33
C LEU A 182 5.25 -12.25 -2.37
N HIS A 183 4.60 -13.41 -2.24
CA HIS A 183 4.66 -14.49 -3.22
C HIS A 183 3.47 -14.35 -4.17
N ILE A 184 3.72 -13.89 -5.40
CA ILE A 184 2.68 -13.61 -6.38
C ILE A 184 2.57 -14.78 -7.36
N ASP A 185 1.43 -15.46 -7.39
CA ASP A 185 1.14 -16.53 -8.33
C ASP A 185 0.39 -16.00 -9.55
N LEU A 186 1.05 -16.13 -10.70
CA LEU A 186 0.59 -15.65 -12.00
C LEU A 186 -0.10 -16.73 -12.83
N THR A 187 -0.08 -18.00 -12.38
CA THR A 187 -0.42 -19.18 -13.16
C THR A 187 -1.80 -19.12 -13.78
N HIS A 188 -2.78 -18.64 -13.02
CA HIS A 188 -4.19 -18.65 -13.40
C HIS A 188 -4.75 -17.26 -13.70
N GLY A 189 -3.89 -16.24 -13.73
CA GLY A 189 -4.29 -14.87 -14.03
C GLY A 189 -4.68 -14.72 -15.50
N VAL A 190 -5.71 -13.93 -15.78
CA VAL A 190 -6.16 -13.68 -17.15
C VAL A 190 -5.70 -12.31 -17.64
N ASN A 191 -5.28 -12.25 -18.90
CA ASN A 191 -4.95 -11.01 -19.62
C ASN A 191 -3.95 -10.12 -18.87
N PHE A 192 -4.42 -8.99 -18.33
CA PHE A 192 -3.64 -7.97 -17.66
C PHE A 192 -3.38 -8.26 -16.18
N MET A 193 -4.11 -9.20 -15.56
CA MET A 193 -4.07 -9.40 -14.10
C MET A 193 -2.66 -9.71 -13.57
N PRO A 194 -1.84 -10.57 -14.21
CA PRO A 194 -0.47 -10.83 -13.76
C PRO A 194 0.38 -9.56 -13.71
N ALA A 195 0.40 -8.79 -14.80
CA ALA A 195 1.19 -7.56 -14.91
C ALA A 195 0.69 -6.46 -13.96
N LEU A 196 -0.63 -6.31 -13.85
CA LEU A 196 -1.28 -5.36 -12.95
C LEU A 196 -0.96 -5.67 -11.49
N THR A 197 -1.04 -6.94 -11.09
CA THR A 197 -0.78 -7.36 -9.70
C THR A 197 0.68 -7.15 -9.34
N LEU A 198 1.62 -7.50 -10.23
CA LEU A 198 3.04 -7.20 -10.02
C LEU A 198 3.31 -5.70 -9.87
N TYR A 199 2.70 -4.88 -10.71
CA TYR A 199 2.82 -3.42 -10.62
C TYR A 199 2.28 -2.89 -9.29
N VAL A 200 1.07 -3.30 -8.89
CA VAL A 200 0.46 -2.89 -7.62
C VAL A 200 1.27 -3.37 -6.42
N SER A 201 1.90 -4.53 -6.48
CA SER A 201 2.75 -5.02 -5.40
C SER A 201 3.95 -4.12 -5.09
N ARG A 202 4.47 -3.34 -6.05
CA ARG A 202 5.51 -2.32 -5.80
C ARG A 202 4.99 -1.11 -5.05
N LEU A 203 3.77 -0.68 -5.37
CA LEU A 203 3.09 0.39 -4.63
C LEU A 203 2.77 -0.08 -3.21
N LEU A 204 2.25 -1.29 -3.08
CA LEU A 204 1.98 -1.96 -1.81
C LEU A 204 3.25 -2.12 -0.96
N ALA A 205 4.39 -2.47 -1.57
CA ALA A 205 5.67 -2.58 -0.88
C ALA A 205 6.07 -1.25 -0.24
N SER A 206 5.83 -0.14 -0.93
CA SER A 206 6.08 1.21 -0.39
C SER A 206 5.19 1.53 0.82
N LEU A 207 3.91 1.12 0.79
CA LEU A 207 3.00 1.23 1.93
C LEU A 207 3.44 0.36 3.12
N ALA A 208 3.88 -0.87 2.86
CA ALA A 208 4.40 -1.76 3.89
C ALA A 208 5.69 -1.19 4.53
N LEU A 209 6.59 -0.64 3.71
CA LEU A 209 7.80 0.04 4.18
C LEU A 209 7.43 1.21 5.09
N ILE A 210 6.60 2.16 4.67
CA ILE A 210 6.26 3.30 5.54
C ILE A 210 5.56 2.86 6.84
N ASN A 211 4.80 1.76 6.81
CA ASN A 211 4.06 1.22 7.96
C ASN A 211 4.86 0.28 8.89
N GLY A 212 6.16 0.08 8.69
CA GLY A 212 6.99 -0.67 9.66
C GLY A 212 7.89 -1.75 9.08
N ALA A 213 7.64 -2.21 7.84
CA ALA A 213 8.47 -3.25 7.25
C ALA A 213 9.91 -2.78 7.04
N SER A 214 10.89 -3.61 7.38
CA SER A 214 12.31 -3.33 7.13
C SER A 214 12.71 -3.56 5.67
N LYS A 215 12.01 -4.48 5.00
CA LYS A 215 12.27 -4.88 3.61
C LYS A 215 11.06 -5.62 3.07
N VAL A 216 10.81 -5.45 1.77
CA VAL A 216 9.81 -6.22 1.03
C VAL A 216 10.49 -7.01 -0.08
N THR A 217 10.26 -8.32 -0.15
CA THR A 217 10.69 -9.16 -1.27
C THR A 217 9.47 -9.56 -2.07
N ILE A 218 9.42 -9.15 -3.34
CA ILE A 218 8.37 -9.53 -4.28
C ILE A 218 8.91 -10.68 -5.10
N THR A 219 8.25 -11.83 -5.06
CA THR A 219 8.63 -13.02 -5.82
C THR A 219 7.44 -13.49 -6.62
N ALA A 220 7.58 -13.55 -7.95
CA ALA A 220 6.54 -14.06 -8.80
C ALA A 220 6.82 -15.51 -9.21
N TYR A 221 5.76 -16.29 -9.21
CA TYR A 221 5.77 -17.70 -9.56
C TYR A 221 4.78 -17.98 -10.68
N ASN A 222 5.09 -18.99 -11.48
CA ASN A 222 4.22 -19.48 -12.54
C ASN A 222 4.41 -20.99 -12.70
N ALA A 223 3.31 -21.73 -12.83
CA ALA A 223 3.39 -23.13 -13.20
C ALA A 223 3.66 -23.24 -14.71
N ILE A 224 4.70 -23.98 -15.09
CA ILE A 224 5.00 -24.25 -16.49
C ILE A 224 3.92 -25.19 -17.03
N PRO A 225 3.23 -24.85 -18.15
CA PRO A 225 2.24 -25.73 -18.76
C PRO A 225 2.81 -27.12 -19.06
N GLU A 226 1.92 -28.13 -19.09
CA GLU A 226 2.21 -29.55 -19.35
C GLU A 226 2.98 -30.28 -18.24
N VAL A 227 4.07 -29.70 -17.76
CA VAL A 227 4.91 -30.29 -16.69
C VAL A 227 4.45 -29.87 -15.28
N TRP A 228 3.62 -28.84 -15.18
CA TRP A 228 3.03 -28.32 -13.94
C TRP A 228 4.06 -28.05 -12.83
N ARG A 229 5.28 -27.68 -13.22
CA ARG A 229 6.32 -27.28 -12.29
C ARG A 229 6.13 -25.84 -11.89
N TYR A 230 5.98 -25.61 -10.59
CA TYR A 230 5.78 -24.29 -10.00
C TYR A 230 7.13 -23.59 -9.81
N GLU A 231 7.48 -22.71 -10.74
CA GLU A 231 8.80 -22.09 -10.78
C GLU A 231 8.74 -20.60 -10.43
N LYS A 232 9.82 -20.13 -9.78
CA LYS A 232 10.08 -18.72 -9.60
C LYS A 232 10.49 -18.11 -10.94
N VAL A 233 9.68 -17.19 -11.46
CA VAL A 233 9.96 -16.51 -12.74
C VAL A 233 10.49 -15.10 -12.55
N PHE A 234 10.30 -14.51 -11.38
CA PHE A 234 10.72 -13.15 -11.08
C PHE A 234 10.99 -12.98 -9.58
N SER A 235 11.95 -12.13 -9.22
CA SER A 235 12.17 -11.70 -7.85
C SER A 235 12.84 -10.34 -7.81
N GLU A 236 12.33 -9.45 -6.97
CA GLU A 236 12.92 -8.16 -6.67
C GLU A 236 12.85 -7.89 -5.16
N GLU A 237 13.79 -7.08 -4.69
CA GLU A 237 13.82 -6.60 -3.32
C GLU A 237 13.62 -5.10 -3.34
N GLN A 238 12.75 -4.63 -2.45
CA GLN A 238 12.46 -3.22 -2.26
C GLN A 238 12.68 -2.86 -0.79
N ASP A 239 13.64 -1.98 -0.57
CA ASP A 239 14.03 -1.42 0.73
C ASP A 239 13.80 0.10 0.80
N SER A 240 13.30 0.69 -0.29
CA SER A 240 12.97 2.10 -0.41
C SER A 240 11.56 2.35 -0.96
N ILE A 241 10.92 3.42 -0.49
CA ILE A 241 9.58 3.86 -0.89
C ILE A 241 9.64 4.40 -2.32
N VAL A 242 8.73 3.94 -3.17
CA VAL A 242 8.57 4.45 -4.53
C VAL A 242 7.64 5.66 -4.50
N VAL A 243 8.20 6.86 -4.56
CA VAL A 243 7.42 8.10 -4.57
C VAL A 243 7.03 8.48 -6.01
N PRO A 244 5.81 9.00 -6.27
CA PRO A 244 5.43 9.46 -7.61
C PRO A 244 6.33 10.60 -8.14
N GLU A 245 6.64 10.60 -9.43
CA GLU A 245 7.50 11.62 -10.07
C GLU A 245 6.80 12.99 -10.11
N LYS A 246 7.05 13.84 -9.11
CA LYS A 246 6.33 15.10 -8.77
C LYS A 246 5.05 14.86 -7.95
N PRO A 247 5.18 14.63 -6.64
CA PRO A 247 4.04 14.50 -5.74
C PRO A 247 3.22 15.81 -5.69
N SER A 248 1.90 15.69 -5.78
CA SER A 248 0.95 16.79 -5.59
C SER A 248 0.66 17.10 -4.12
N ASP A 249 0.81 16.13 -3.23
CA ASP A 249 0.63 16.25 -1.78
C ASP A 249 1.90 16.78 -1.12
N SER A 250 1.78 17.89 -0.39
CA SER A 250 2.89 18.56 0.28
C SER A 250 3.62 17.66 1.28
N ARG A 251 2.90 16.75 1.96
CA ARG A 251 3.48 15.81 2.93
C ARG A 251 4.37 14.79 2.23
N VAL A 252 3.95 14.30 1.07
CA VAL A 252 4.73 13.36 0.25
C VAL A 252 5.93 14.06 -0.38
N ARG A 253 5.79 15.33 -0.83
CA ARG A 253 6.94 16.15 -1.26
C ARG A 253 7.96 16.32 -0.14
N ALA A 254 7.51 16.73 1.05
CA ALA A 254 8.39 16.93 2.21
C ALA A 254 9.08 15.62 2.64
N LEU A 255 8.37 14.49 2.60
CA LEU A 255 8.94 13.17 2.87
C LEU A 255 10.04 12.81 1.87
N MET A 256 9.76 12.97 0.58
CA MET A 256 10.71 12.70 -0.51
C MET A 256 11.99 13.54 -0.36
N MET A 257 11.85 14.78 0.09
CA MET A 257 12.96 15.71 0.34
C MET A 257 13.67 15.46 1.67
N GLY A 258 13.15 14.59 2.55
CA GLY A 258 13.72 14.30 3.86
C GLY A 258 13.55 15.44 4.89
N LEU A 259 12.52 16.27 4.75
CA LEU A 259 12.28 17.45 5.59
C LEU A 259 11.54 17.11 6.88
N VAL A 260 12.22 16.45 7.82
CA VAL A 260 11.63 15.82 9.03
C VAL A 260 10.65 16.73 9.79
N PRO A 261 11.03 17.94 10.25
CA PRO A 261 10.11 18.78 11.03
C PRO A 261 8.95 19.30 10.19
N PHE A 262 9.12 19.44 8.88
CA PHE A 262 8.06 19.89 7.97
C PHE A 262 7.04 18.79 7.73
N VAL A 263 7.48 17.54 7.52
CA VAL A 263 6.57 16.39 7.42
C VAL A 263 5.70 16.30 8.67
N TYR A 264 6.30 16.41 9.86
CA TYR A 264 5.54 16.36 11.11
C TYR A 264 4.51 17.49 11.19
N ARG A 265 4.93 18.73 10.93
CA ARG A 265 4.02 19.86 11.06
C ARG A 265 2.88 19.81 10.04
N LEU A 266 3.16 19.48 8.78
CA LEU A 266 2.13 19.29 7.75
C LEU A 266 1.13 18.20 8.11
N CYS A 267 1.57 17.15 8.80
CA CYS A 267 0.68 16.10 9.30
C CYS A 267 -0.16 16.59 10.49
N ILE A 268 0.39 17.37 11.42
CA ILE A 268 -0.36 17.93 12.55
C ILE A 268 -1.43 18.92 12.10
N ASP A 269 -1.11 19.76 11.12
CA ASP A 269 -2.03 20.78 10.60
C ASP A 269 -3.13 20.18 9.71
N GLY A 270 -2.90 18.97 9.16
CA GLY A 270 -3.84 18.26 8.30
C GLY A 270 -4.82 17.37 9.05
N ASP A 271 -6.05 17.31 8.54
CA ASP A 271 -7.06 16.34 8.99
C ASP A 271 -6.88 15.01 8.23
N GLU A 272 -6.66 13.92 8.95
CA GLU A 272 -6.30 12.64 8.35
C GLU A 272 -7.45 11.66 8.38
N GLN A 273 -8.03 11.42 7.21
CA GLN A 273 -8.87 10.26 6.97
C GLN A 273 -8.16 9.34 5.99
N GLU A 274 -8.13 8.05 6.30
CA GLU A 274 -7.60 7.06 5.38
C GLU A 274 -8.35 7.15 4.05
N PRO A 275 -7.66 7.36 2.92
CA PRO A 275 -8.29 7.41 1.61
C PRO A 275 -9.01 6.10 1.30
N LYS A 276 -10.27 6.18 0.88
CA LYS A 276 -11.06 5.01 0.49
C LYS A 276 -11.43 5.05 -0.98
N VAL A 277 -11.39 3.88 -1.61
CA VAL A 277 -11.92 3.67 -2.97
C VAL A 277 -13.38 3.25 -2.84
N ASN A 278 -14.29 4.14 -3.22
CA ASN A 278 -15.70 3.80 -3.38
C ASN A 278 -16.00 3.61 -4.87
N VAL A 279 -16.46 2.41 -5.22
CA VAL A 279 -16.74 2.03 -6.60
C VAL A 279 -18.23 2.16 -6.83
N LEU A 280 -18.60 3.12 -7.67
CA LEU A 280 -19.97 3.23 -8.14
C LEU A 280 -20.10 2.49 -9.46
N ALA A 281 -21.16 1.72 -9.61
CA ALA A 281 -21.46 1.06 -10.86
C ALA A 281 -22.96 1.05 -11.15
N THR A 282 -23.29 1.10 -12.44
CA THR A 282 -24.64 0.86 -12.96
C THR A 282 -24.67 -0.51 -13.60
N ILE A 283 -25.65 -1.35 -13.22
CA ILE A 283 -25.87 -2.68 -13.79
C ILE A 283 -27.14 -2.63 -14.63
N ASP A 284 -27.02 -2.98 -15.91
CA ASP A 284 -28.14 -3.11 -16.84
C ASP A 284 -28.23 -4.55 -17.34
N HIS A 285 -29.19 -5.30 -16.82
CA HIS A 285 -29.44 -6.70 -17.21
C HIS A 285 -30.00 -6.85 -18.61
N SER A 286 -30.77 -5.86 -19.09
CA SER A 286 -31.35 -5.88 -20.44
C SER A 286 -30.27 -5.67 -21.49
N ALA A 287 -29.37 -4.70 -21.26
CA ALA A 287 -28.20 -4.46 -22.11
C ALA A 287 -27.03 -5.42 -21.82
N LYS A 288 -27.13 -6.25 -20.78
CA LYS A 288 -26.04 -7.12 -20.26
C LYS A 288 -24.75 -6.33 -20.06
N SER A 289 -24.82 -5.26 -19.26
CA SER A 289 -23.67 -4.38 -19.05
C SER A 289 -23.48 -3.94 -17.60
N VAL A 290 -22.22 -3.74 -17.22
CA VAL A 290 -21.79 -3.10 -15.97
C VAL A 290 -20.93 -1.91 -16.34
N LYS A 291 -21.31 -0.72 -15.86
CA LYS A 291 -20.57 0.53 -16.10
C LYS A 291 -20.05 1.08 -14.79
N TYR A 292 -18.73 1.16 -14.64
CA TYR A 292 -18.06 1.70 -13.46
C TYR A 292 -17.79 3.19 -13.61
N ASP A 293 -18.11 3.96 -12.58
CA ASP A 293 -17.83 5.39 -12.50
C ASP A 293 -16.60 5.66 -11.61
N ILE A 294 -15.55 6.20 -12.23
CA ILE A 294 -14.30 6.57 -11.56
C ILE A 294 -14.31 8.02 -11.07
N LYS A 295 -15.30 8.84 -11.46
CA LYS A 295 -15.40 10.28 -11.13
C LYS A 295 -14.12 11.08 -11.43
N GLY A 296 -13.40 10.72 -12.49
CA GLY A 296 -12.14 11.35 -12.87
C GLY A 296 -10.96 11.11 -11.93
N LYS A 297 -11.09 10.23 -10.92
CA LYS A 297 -9.99 9.89 -10.00
C LYS A 297 -8.87 9.16 -10.75
N LYS A 298 -7.63 9.39 -10.32
CA LYS A 298 -6.42 8.74 -10.85
C LYS A 298 -5.78 7.88 -9.76
N TYR A 299 -5.23 6.72 -10.11
CA TYR A 299 -4.60 5.84 -9.15
C TYR A 299 -3.42 6.48 -8.45
N ARG A 300 -2.68 7.31 -9.19
CA ARG A 300 -1.51 8.00 -8.66
C ARG A 300 -1.87 8.91 -7.49
N ASN A 301 -2.97 9.66 -7.60
CA ASN A 301 -3.45 10.53 -6.53
C ASN A 301 -3.94 9.70 -5.33
N HIS A 302 -4.58 8.56 -5.56
CA HIS A 302 -5.01 7.66 -4.49
C HIS A 302 -3.83 7.03 -3.74
N TYR A 303 -2.83 6.53 -4.48
CA TYR A 303 -1.60 6.00 -3.90
C TYR A 303 -0.84 7.07 -3.11
N GLU A 304 -0.75 8.27 -3.66
CA GLU A 304 -0.12 9.41 -3.00
C GLU A 304 -0.83 9.78 -1.68
N ALA A 305 -2.16 9.83 -1.69
CA ALA A 305 -2.94 10.09 -0.48
C ALA A 305 -2.75 8.98 0.58
N LEU A 306 -2.66 7.70 0.16
CA LEU A 306 -2.34 6.60 1.06
C LEU A 306 -0.94 6.76 1.67
N LEU A 307 0.06 7.06 0.86
CA LEU A 307 1.42 7.34 1.34
C LEU A 307 1.42 8.49 2.35
N ALA A 308 0.73 9.60 2.06
CA ALA A 308 0.62 10.74 2.96
C ALA A 308 0.01 10.32 4.30
N TYR A 309 -1.12 9.61 4.27
CA TYR A 309 -1.80 9.13 5.47
C TYR A 309 -0.91 8.24 6.34
N TYR A 310 -0.26 7.23 5.77
CA TYR A 310 0.62 6.33 6.54
C TYR A 310 1.92 7.00 6.99
N THR A 311 2.43 7.96 6.22
CA THR A 311 3.55 8.80 6.67
C THR A 311 3.17 9.58 7.92
N CYS A 312 1.98 10.18 7.91
CA CYS A 312 1.53 10.96 9.04
C CYS A 312 1.22 10.12 10.27
N LYS A 313 0.55 8.97 10.09
CA LYS A 313 0.35 7.99 11.15
C LYS A 313 1.68 7.60 11.81
N ALA A 314 2.73 7.37 11.01
CA ALA A 314 4.04 6.98 11.51
C ALA A 314 4.77 8.14 12.22
N ILE A 315 4.78 9.35 11.64
CA ILE A 315 5.55 10.48 12.18
C ILE A 315 4.86 11.13 13.39
N LYS A 316 3.53 11.17 13.43
CA LYS A 316 2.77 11.70 14.59
C LYS A 316 3.09 10.90 15.86
N GLY A 317 3.31 9.60 15.74
CA GLY A 317 3.74 8.74 16.84
C GLY A 317 5.13 9.07 17.42
N LEU A 318 5.91 9.92 16.75
CA LEU A 318 7.22 10.39 17.23
C LEU A 318 7.14 11.69 18.03
N GLY A 319 5.98 12.34 18.08
CA GLY A 319 5.81 13.62 18.76
C GLY A 319 4.70 13.61 19.80
N ASP A 320 4.54 14.75 20.45
CA ASP A 320 3.43 15.08 21.35
C ASP A 320 2.99 16.53 21.16
N GLU A 321 2.19 17.06 22.09
CA GLU A 321 1.74 18.46 22.07
C GLU A 321 2.89 19.48 22.05
N TYR A 322 4.11 19.07 22.44
CA TYR A 322 5.27 19.93 22.47
C TYR A 322 6.11 19.88 21.18
N GLY A 323 5.88 18.93 20.28
CA GLY A 323 6.61 18.77 19.01
C GLY A 323 7.20 17.38 18.82
N LEU A 324 8.16 17.26 17.89
CA LEU A 324 8.87 16.00 17.64
C LEU A 324 9.85 15.70 18.77
N ARG A 325 9.76 14.52 19.38
CA ARG A 325 10.67 14.08 20.43
C ARG A 325 12.02 13.66 19.86
N LEU A 326 13.11 14.25 20.36
CA LEU A 326 14.46 13.95 19.91
C LEU A 326 14.84 12.49 20.15
N SER A 327 14.50 11.93 21.32
CA SER A 327 14.76 10.51 21.60
C SER A 327 14.08 9.58 20.57
N LYS A 328 12.84 9.88 20.18
CA LYS A 328 12.10 9.11 19.18
C LYS A 328 12.67 9.26 17.78
N LEU A 329 13.17 10.43 17.42
CA LEU A 329 13.90 10.64 16.16
C LEU A 329 15.24 9.90 16.08
N LEU A 330 15.90 9.69 17.21
CA LEU A 330 17.15 8.90 17.26
C LEU A 330 16.87 7.40 17.07
N GLU A 331 15.71 6.93 17.52
CA GLU A 331 15.30 5.52 17.43
C GLU A 331 14.58 5.18 16.11
N THR A 332 13.97 6.16 15.45
CA THR A 332 13.13 5.93 14.27
C THR A 332 13.91 5.44 13.06
N ASN A 333 13.24 4.59 12.26
CA ASN A 333 13.74 4.08 10.99
C ASN A 333 12.83 4.49 9.80
N ILE A 334 11.85 5.38 10.00
CA ILE A 334 10.94 5.83 8.94
C ILE A 334 11.72 6.36 7.73
N PHE A 335 12.71 7.22 7.99
CA PHE A 335 13.52 7.86 6.95
C PHE A 335 14.58 6.92 6.35
N ASP A 336 14.86 5.78 6.98
CA ASP A 336 15.73 4.75 6.41
C ASP A 336 15.15 4.17 5.12
N ARG A 337 13.81 4.21 5.03
CA ARG A 337 13.03 3.64 3.93
C ARG A 337 12.72 4.64 2.84
N VAL A 338 13.07 5.92 2.99
CA VAL A 338 12.88 6.91 1.93
C VAL A 338 13.99 6.77 0.89
N SER A 339 15.24 6.91 1.32
CA SER A 339 16.42 6.57 0.53
C SER A 339 17.66 6.46 1.44
N PRO A 340 18.72 5.76 1.00
CA PRO A 340 19.98 5.70 1.76
C PRO A 340 20.61 7.07 2.02
N VAL A 341 20.39 8.04 1.13
CA VAL A 341 20.92 9.42 1.28
C VAL A 341 20.14 10.16 2.35
N VAL A 342 18.81 10.15 2.27
CA VAL A 342 17.94 10.79 3.28
C VAL A 342 18.16 10.16 4.65
N SER A 343 18.26 8.83 4.73
CA SER A 343 18.57 8.09 5.97
C SER A 343 19.82 8.62 6.68
N ARG A 344 20.94 8.69 5.96
CA ARG A 344 22.23 9.13 6.50
C ARG A 344 22.16 10.58 6.94
N LEU A 345 21.56 11.43 6.11
CA LEU A 345 21.44 12.85 6.39
C LEU A 345 20.61 13.11 7.65
N VAL A 346 19.43 12.51 7.76
CA VAL A 346 18.57 12.65 8.93
C VAL A 346 19.30 12.20 10.19
N LYS A 347 19.96 11.04 10.16
CA LYS A 347 20.73 10.53 11.31
C LYS A 347 21.86 11.47 11.70
N GLU A 348 22.58 12.01 10.73
CA GLU A 348 23.69 12.95 10.99
C GLU A 348 23.18 14.23 11.65
N GLU A 349 22.12 14.85 11.12
CA GLU A 349 21.55 16.08 11.66
C GLU A 349 20.95 15.90 13.06
N VAL A 350 20.20 14.80 13.28
CA VAL A 350 19.62 14.48 14.59
C VAL A 350 20.72 14.21 15.64
N ASN A 351 21.78 13.48 15.27
CA ASN A 351 22.94 13.26 16.16
C ASN A 351 23.69 14.57 16.46
N ASN A 352 23.89 15.42 15.45
CA ASN A 352 24.53 16.73 15.62
C ASN A 352 23.73 17.63 16.57
N MET A 353 22.40 17.57 16.48
CA MET A 353 21.51 18.27 17.39
C MET A 353 21.63 17.73 18.82
N GLN A 354 21.56 16.41 19.03
CA GLN A 354 21.72 15.78 20.34
C GLN A 354 23.07 16.16 20.99
N ASN A 355 24.16 16.02 20.25
CA ASN A 355 25.50 16.37 20.72
C ASN A 355 25.61 17.85 21.09
N THR A 356 24.98 18.73 20.31
CA THR A 356 24.95 20.16 20.60
C THR A 356 24.23 20.42 21.91
N ILE A 357 23.02 19.88 22.09
CA ILE A 357 22.23 20.05 23.32
C ILE A 357 23.01 19.54 24.54
N ILE A 358 23.61 18.35 24.47
CA ILE A 358 24.41 17.78 25.56
C ILE A 358 25.58 18.73 25.92
N SER A 359 26.27 19.28 24.93
CA SER A 359 27.45 20.14 25.17
C SER A 359 27.12 21.50 25.77
N VAL A 360 25.91 22.01 25.58
CA VAL A 360 25.51 23.37 26.01
C VAL A 360 24.44 23.38 27.10
N LYS A 361 24.01 22.19 27.57
CA LYS A 361 22.88 22.02 28.48
C LYS A 361 22.92 22.96 29.69
N ASP A 362 24.07 23.08 30.34
CA ASP A 362 24.21 23.92 31.54
C ASP A 362 24.18 25.41 31.20
N LYS A 363 24.71 25.82 30.03
CA LYS A 363 24.74 27.22 29.57
C LYS A 363 23.38 27.68 29.07
N ALA A 364 22.61 26.80 28.42
CA ALA A 364 21.34 27.11 27.76
C ALA A 364 20.10 26.66 28.58
N LYS A 365 20.29 26.23 29.83
CA LYS A 365 19.25 25.57 30.65
C LYS A 365 17.94 26.36 30.72
N ASP A 366 18.00 27.66 30.99
CA ASP A 366 16.79 28.46 31.13
C ASP A 366 16.12 28.77 29.80
N GLU A 367 16.88 28.84 28.71
CA GLU A 367 16.33 29.05 27.36
C GLU A 367 15.67 27.78 26.83
N LEU A 368 16.30 26.62 27.07
CA LEU A 368 15.75 25.31 26.70
C LEU A 368 14.37 25.06 27.35
N LYS A 369 14.09 25.58 28.55
CA LYS A 369 12.75 25.49 29.15
C LYS A 369 11.66 26.22 28.37
N HIS A 370 12.01 27.33 27.72
CA HIS A 370 11.04 28.21 27.04
C HIS A 370 11.02 28.00 25.52
N GLY A 371 12.05 27.36 24.97
CA GLY A 371 12.27 27.20 23.54
C GLY A 371 13.35 28.14 23.05
N VAL A 372 14.30 27.59 22.29
CA VAL A 372 15.45 28.31 21.75
C VAL A 372 15.74 27.89 20.33
N THR A 373 16.13 28.84 19.49
CA THR A 373 16.53 28.58 18.10
C THR A 373 17.80 27.74 18.05
N TYR A 374 17.88 26.82 17.08
CA TYR A 374 19.03 25.94 16.95
C TYR A 374 20.34 26.71 16.68
N VAL A 375 20.28 27.83 15.96
CA VAL A 375 21.42 28.74 15.75
C VAL A 375 21.98 29.28 17.07
N LYS A 376 21.11 29.62 18.03
CA LYS A 376 21.54 30.13 19.33
C LYS A 376 22.21 29.05 20.17
N LEU A 377 21.69 27.81 20.14
CA LEU A 377 22.37 26.66 20.74
C LEU A 377 23.77 26.41 20.15
N LEU A 378 23.93 26.54 18.84
CA LEU A 378 25.24 26.41 18.19
C LEU A 378 26.22 27.50 18.64
N SER A 379 25.73 28.71 18.89
CA SER A 379 26.56 29.84 19.36
C SER A 379 27.18 29.58 20.74
N TYR A 380 26.44 28.96 21.66
CA TYR A 380 26.95 28.54 22.97
C TYR A 380 28.06 27.49 22.86
N ARG A 381 28.02 26.65 21.82
CA ARG A 381 29.00 25.60 21.56
C ARG A 381 30.28 26.14 20.94
N SER A 382 30.18 27.14 20.07
CA SER A 382 31.34 27.75 19.39
C SER A 382 31.99 28.92 20.16
N GLU A 383 31.42 29.32 21.30
CA GLU A 383 31.82 30.50 22.08
C GLU A 383 31.80 31.82 21.28
N SER A 384 31.21 31.80 20.09
CA SER A 384 30.96 32.97 19.25
C SER A 384 29.62 33.56 19.68
N TYR A 385 29.65 34.58 20.53
CA TYR A 385 28.44 35.28 21.00
C TYR A 385 27.65 35.82 19.80
N VAL A 386 26.41 35.37 19.62
CA VAL A 386 25.44 35.99 18.71
C VAL A 386 24.40 36.66 19.60
N GLU A 387 24.40 38.00 19.66
CA GLU A 387 23.34 38.75 20.34
C GLU A 387 21.99 38.40 19.73
N GLY A 388 21.04 38.01 20.58
CA GLY A 388 19.61 37.95 20.25
C GLY A 388 19.27 37.29 18.93
N GLY A 389 19.40 35.96 18.85
CA GLY A 389 18.90 35.18 17.71
C GLY A 389 17.37 35.10 17.70
N GLU A 390 16.69 36.22 17.53
CA GLU A 390 15.32 36.22 17.02
C GLU A 390 15.32 35.58 15.62
N SER A 391 14.26 34.85 15.29
CA SER A 391 14.15 34.24 13.96
C SER A 391 14.26 35.34 12.91
N LYS A 392 15.18 35.15 11.96
CA LYS A 392 15.44 36.15 10.93
C LYS A 392 14.21 36.26 10.04
N GLU A 393 13.68 37.46 9.83
CA GLU A 393 12.53 37.63 8.96
C GLU A 393 12.85 37.19 7.53
N LEU A 394 12.04 36.27 6.99
CA LEU A 394 12.26 35.69 5.67
C LEU A 394 12.00 36.71 4.55
N SER A 395 12.98 36.89 3.64
CA SER A 395 12.82 37.68 2.42
C SER A 395 12.60 36.77 1.20
N LYS A 396 11.78 37.20 0.22
CA LYS A 396 11.51 36.42 -1.01
C LYS A 396 12.76 36.11 -1.85
N GLY A 397 13.84 36.89 -1.71
CA GLY A 397 15.11 36.64 -2.40
C GLY A 397 15.91 35.46 -1.84
N ASP A 398 15.55 34.95 -0.66
CA ASP A 398 16.30 33.90 0.03
C ASP A 398 15.79 32.47 -0.26
N CYS A 399 14.63 32.30 -0.91
CA CYS A 399 13.96 31.00 -1.04
C CYS A 399 14.86 29.92 -1.68
N GLY A 400 15.56 30.22 -2.79
CA GLY A 400 16.40 29.22 -3.46
C GLY A 400 17.61 28.78 -2.61
N ARG A 401 18.13 29.69 -1.76
CA ARG A 401 19.16 29.33 -0.77
C ARG A 401 18.54 28.49 0.34
N LEU A 402 17.36 28.86 0.81
CA LEU A 402 16.64 28.20 1.90
C LEU A 402 16.25 26.76 1.54
N GLU A 403 15.73 26.52 0.34
CA GLU A 403 15.41 25.18 -0.17
C GLU A 403 16.64 24.28 -0.16
N ARG A 404 17.77 24.77 -0.66
CA ARG A 404 19.03 24.03 -0.64
C ARG A 404 19.46 23.67 0.79
N HIS A 405 19.36 24.61 1.74
CA HIS A 405 19.69 24.35 3.15
C HIS A 405 18.70 23.40 3.81
N ALA A 406 17.41 23.49 3.48
CA ALA A 406 16.39 22.60 4.02
C ALA A 406 16.66 21.16 3.58
N ILE A 407 16.90 20.94 2.29
CA ILE A 407 17.26 19.61 1.76
C ILE A 407 18.59 19.13 2.36
N ALA A 408 19.60 20.00 2.45
CA ALA A 408 20.93 19.63 2.95
C ALA A 408 21.01 19.40 4.46
N HIS A 409 19.99 19.80 5.23
CA HIS A 409 19.95 19.67 6.69
C HIS A 409 18.67 18.97 7.16
N ALA A 410 18.06 18.12 6.32
CA ALA A 410 16.86 17.34 6.66
C ALA A 410 15.69 18.18 7.23
N GLY A 411 15.58 19.44 6.81
CA GLY A 411 14.60 20.41 7.29
C GLY A 411 14.96 21.10 8.61
N PHE A 412 16.05 20.74 9.28
CA PHE A 412 16.51 21.38 10.52
C PHE A 412 17.25 22.71 10.24
N LEU A 413 16.49 23.69 9.74
CA LEU A 413 17.01 25.03 9.45
C LEU A 413 17.39 25.74 10.75
N LYS A 414 18.66 26.10 10.90
CA LYS A 414 19.23 26.67 12.15
C LYS A 414 18.45 27.85 12.71
N ASP A 415 18.00 28.75 11.84
CA ASP A 415 17.32 29.99 12.23
C ASP A 415 15.81 29.79 12.53
N TYR A 416 15.23 28.65 12.14
CA TYR A 416 13.79 28.39 12.23
C TYR A 416 13.43 27.12 13.00
N THR A 417 14.42 26.34 13.43
CA THR A 417 14.23 25.14 14.26
C THR A 417 14.26 25.56 15.72
N ILE A 418 13.17 25.32 16.43
CA ILE A 418 13.03 25.62 17.86
C ILE A 418 13.16 24.32 18.66
N ILE A 419 14.02 24.34 19.68
CA ILE A 419 14.28 23.22 20.58
C ILE A 419 13.87 23.62 21.99
N ARG A 420 13.06 22.79 22.65
CA ARG A 420 12.65 22.98 24.05
C ARG A 420 12.71 21.70 24.87
N GLU A 421 12.87 21.81 26.18
CA GLU A 421 12.65 20.70 27.11
C GLU A 421 11.17 20.29 27.10
N CYS A 422 10.90 18.98 27.02
CA CYS A 422 9.56 18.40 27.10
C CYS A 422 9.59 17.11 27.94
N GLY A 423 9.41 17.26 29.26
CA GLY A 423 9.54 16.16 30.22
C GLY A 423 11.00 15.75 30.41
N ASP A 424 11.31 14.50 30.10
CA ASP A 424 12.67 13.91 30.15
C ASP A 424 13.42 13.98 28.81
N ASP A 425 12.83 14.62 27.80
CA ASP A 425 13.36 14.72 26.44
C ASP A 425 13.42 16.19 25.96
N TYR A 426 13.87 16.37 24.72
CA TYR A 426 13.78 17.63 23.98
C TYR A 426 12.84 17.49 22.79
N CYS A 427 12.01 18.51 22.59
CA CYS A 427 11.06 18.58 21.50
C CYS A 427 11.48 19.61 20.47
N ILE A 428 11.29 19.25 19.20
CA ILE A 428 11.68 20.03 18.03
C ILE A 428 10.43 20.52 17.32
N THR A 429 10.40 21.81 17.01
CA THR A 429 9.32 22.47 16.25
C THR A 429 9.90 23.43 15.22
N ILE A 430 9.05 23.90 14.31
CA ILE A 430 9.37 24.99 13.38
C ILE A 430 8.79 26.27 13.97
N ASP A 431 9.52 27.38 13.80
CA ASP A 431 9.03 28.71 14.13
C ASP A 431 7.69 29.03 13.44
N ASP A 432 6.63 29.12 14.23
CA ASP A 432 5.26 29.38 13.76
C ASP A 432 5.17 30.71 12.99
N ALA A 433 5.96 31.73 13.36
CA ALA A 433 5.89 33.05 12.74
C ALA A 433 6.37 33.05 11.27
N ASN A 434 7.27 32.13 10.92
CA ASN A 434 7.82 32.00 9.57
C ASN A 434 7.31 30.76 8.82
N TYR A 435 6.52 29.90 9.46
CA TYR A 435 6.13 28.60 8.90
C TYR A 435 5.48 28.71 7.51
N GLN A 436 4.50 29.61 7.33
CA GLN A 436 3.83 29.79 6.04
C GLN A 436 4.80 30.23 4.95
N LYS A 437 5.65 31.23 5.23
CA LYS A 437 6.69 31.70 4.29
C LYS A 437 7.66 30.58 3.90
N LEU A 438 7.99 29.69 4.86
CA LEU A 438 8.83 28.53 4.60
C LEU A 438 8.13 27.53 3.67
N LEU A 439 6.83 27.27 3.84
CA LEU A 439 6.07 26.41 2.93
C LEU A 439 6.07 26.97 1.50
N GLU A 440 5.84 28.29 1.32
CA GLU A 440 5.89 28.91 -0.02
C GLU A 440 7.28 28.72 -0.66
N CYS A 441 8.35 29.04 0.07
CA CYS A 441 9.72 28.92 -0.43
C CYS A 441 10.11 27.48 -0.79
N LEU A 442 9.56 26.48 -0.09
CA LEU A 442 9.85 25.07 -0.30
C LEU A 442 8.89 24.41 -1.31
N GLY A 443 7.91 25.14 -1.85
CA GLY A 443 6.88 24.58 -2.73
C GLY A 443 6.01 23.54 -2.02
N LEU A 444 5.76 23.73 -0.72
CA LEU A 444 4.98 22.83 0.12
C LEU A 444 3.58 23.37 0.44
N GLU A 445 3.16 24.47 -0.19
CA GLU A 445 1.77 24.91 -0.18
C GLU A 445 0.86 23.90 -0.91
N GLU A 446 -0.41 23.83 -0.49
CA GLU A 446 -1.43 22.97 -1.11
C GLU A 446 -1.90 23.48 -2.48
#